data_AF-A0A815TTZ1-F1
#
_entry.id   AF-A0A815TTZ1-F1
#
_cell.length_a   1.000
_cell.length_b   1.000
_cell.length_c   1.000
_cell.angle_alpha   90.00
_cell.angle_beta   90.00
_cell.angle_gamma   90.00
#
_symmetry.space_group_name_H-M   'P 1'
#
loop_
_entity.id
_entity.type
_entity.pdbx_description
1 polymer ?
#
loop_
_entity_poly.entity_id
_entity_poly.type
_entity_poly.pdbx_seq_one_letter_code
_entity_poly.pdbx_strand_id
1 'polypeptide(L)'
;MSVLRFKFLIFLICVIYNQDLIKSTEFSCNESASCGCSQYNAIVNSRIVGGEPAVNHSWGWAASLRVISGIHICGGTILSPIYILTAAHCVDDPEIMNYNLKAAVGTDTLTDDEGLRISVEKIYLHPQWTPKTNENDIAVLKLITPIEFFNTSVAKICLPSISVSLATKFPKIDSSLVAIGWGSTTTPDGDTSNVLRQVTVQAIDSRERKCNNSINNPTLQFCAAVSDGGKDTCLGDSGGPIMYFSEVHQRWIIVGITSYGRGCAVSIYAGVYTRISMYIDWIKSITETYQIITIDENSAAVSIRSNKVVVVSQLLLLLILMIQILKHEIVESFHICQ
;
A
#
# COMPACT_ATOMS: atom_id res chain seq x y z
N MET A 1 12.48 27.91 44.12
CA MET A 1 11.76 28.01 42.81
C MET A 1 12.49 27.36 41.62
N SER A 2 13.70 26.80 41.76
CA SER A 2 14.52 26.30 40.64
C SER A 2 14.31 24.81 40.29
N VAL A 3 14.09 23.95 41.29
CA VAL A 3 14.04 22.48 41.07
C VAL A 3 12.75 22.02 40.36
N LEU A 4 11.62 22.68 40.61
CA LEU A 4 10.34 22.31 40.00
C LEU A 4 10.29 22.68 38.50
N ARG A 5 10.90 23.81 38.12
CA ARG A 5 11.05 24.22 36.72
C ARG A 5 12.00 23.32 35.94
N PHE A 6 13.09 22.88 36.58
CA PHE A 6 14.04 21.95 35.97
C PHE A 6 13.45 20.56 35.74
N LYS A 7 12.67 20.05 36.69
CA LYS A 7 11.91 18.79 36.53
C LYS A 7 10.81 18.90 35.47
N PHE A 8 10.14 20.05 35.37
CA PHE A 8 9.13 20.29 34.34
C PHE A 8 9.75 20.39 32.94
N LEU A 9 10.93 21.01 32.83
CA LEU A 9 11.68 21.10 31.58
C LEU A 9 12.20 19.72 31.14
N ILE A 10 12.73 18.91 32.07
CA ILE A 10 13.12 17.51 31.80
C ILE A 10 11.90 16.67 31.42
N PHE A 11 10.75 16.87 32.07
CA PHE A 11 9.51 16.20 31.70
C PHE A 11 9.06 16.59 30.29
N LEU A 12 9.08 17.88 29.93
CA LEU A 12 8.79 18.35 28.57
C LEU A 12 9.79 17.81 27.55
N ILE A 13 11.10 17.81 27.85
CA ILE A 13 12.12 17.23 26.98
C ILE A 13 11.89 15.73 26.84
N CYS A 14 11.60 14.99 27.92
CA CYS A 14 11.24 13.58 27.86
C CYS A 14 9.94 13.33 27.09
N VAL A 15 8.95 14.21 27.16
CA VAL A 15 7.72 14.11 26.36
C VAL A 15 8.00 14.41 24.89
N ILE A 16 8.88 15.37 24.58
CA ILE A 16 9.33 15.67 23.20
C ILE A 16 10.23 14.55 22.65
N TYR A 17 11.05 13.92 23.50
CA TYR A 17 11.96 12.82 23.12
C TYR A 17 11.24 11.46 23.06
N ASN A 18 10.15 11.26 23.81
CA ASN A 18 9.26 10.08 23.75
C ASN A 18 8.05 10.28 22.83
N GLN A 19 7.89 11.44 22.21
CA GLN A 19 7.12 11.51 20.99
C GLN A 19 7.96 10.82 19.92
N ASP A 20 7.74 9.52 19.74
CA ASP A 20 7.91 8.90 18.43
C ASP A 20 7.11 9.74 17.45
N LEU A 21 7.75 10.74 16.84
CA LEU A 21 7.19 11.52 15.76
C LEU A 21 6.79 10.51 14.71
N ILE A 22 5.49 10.25 14.62
CA ILE A 22 4.89 9.51 13.52
C ILE A 22 5.31 10.27 12.27
N LYS A 23 6.37 9.80 11.62
CA LYS A 23 6.88 10.44 10.42
C LYS A 23 5.92 10.06 9.31
N SER A 24 4.95 10.93 9.06
CA SER A 24 4.14 10.89 7.85
C SER A 24 5.06 11.12 6.66
N THR A 25 4.92 10.28 5.64
CA THR A 25 5.57 10.47 4.35
C THR A 25 4.48 10.84 3.36
N GLU A 26 4.58 12.02 2.77
CA GLU A 26 3.72 12.43 1.67
C GLU A 26 4.37 11.99 0.35
N PHE A 27 3.63 11.23 -0.44
CA PHE A 27 4.04 10.77 -1.77
C PHE A 27 3.37 11.64 -2.82
N SER A 28 4.13 12.54 -3.42
CA SER A 28 3.69 13.38 -4.53
C SER A 28 4.04 12.73 -5.86
N CYS A 29 3.03 12.42 -6.65
CA CYS A 29 3.18 11.79 -7.96
C CYS A 29 3.20 12.83 -9.09
N ASN A 30 3.66 12.40 -10.27
CA ASN A 30 3.64 13.25 -11.46
C ASN A 30 2.21 13.33 -12.03
N GLU A 31 1.51 14.44 -11.84
CA GLU A 31 0.12 14.64 -12.31
C GLU A 31 -0.07 14.52 -13.83
N SER A 32 1.01 14.73 -14.62
CA SER A 32 0.97 14.52 -16.07
C SER A 32 1.08 13.03 -16.46
N ALA A 33 1.24 12.15 -15.47
CA ALA A 33 1.33 10.72 -15.69
C ALA A 33 -0.02 10.12 -16.12
N SER A 34 0.06 9.17 -17.05
CA SER A 34 -1.11 8.44 -17.55
C SER A 34 -1.59 7.32 -16.61
N CYS A 35 -0.84 7.01 -15.55
CA CYS A 35 -1.14 6.03 -14.50
C CYS A 35 -0.31 6.32 -13.24
N GLY A 36 -0.66 5.68 -12.13
CA GLY A 36 0.12 5.68 -10.88
C GLY A 36 0.11 7.03 -10.16
N CYS A 37 -0.84 7.88 -10.50
CA CYS A 37 -1.03 9.18 -9.87
C CYS A 37 -2.52 9.46 -9.70
N SER A 38 -2.91 9.82 -8.48
CA SER A 38 -4.27 10.24 -8.12
C SER A 38 -4.33 11.76 -8.02
N GLN A 39 -5.54 12.32 -7.95
CA GLN A 39 -5.75 13.75 -7.74
C GLN A 39 -5.17 14.25 -6.40
N TYR A 40 -5.18 13.40 -5.37
CA TYR A 40 -4.69 13.74 -4.04
C TYR A 40 -3.45 12.90 -3.70
N ASN A 41 -2.47 13.52 -3.05
CA ASN A 41 -1.26 12.85 -2.60
C ASN A 41 -1.60 11.82 -1.50
N ALA A 42 -0.91 10.68 -1.55
CA ALA A 42 -0.98 9.71 -0.47
C ALA A 42 -0.10 10.16 0.70
N ILE A 43 -0.67 10.26 1.90
CA ILE A 43 0.06 10.53 3.13
C ILE A 43 0.06 9.24 3.94
N VAL A 44 1.22 8.63 4.12
CA VAL A 44 1.37 7.33 4.79
C VAL A 44 2.26 7.46 6.02
N ASN A 45 1.77 7.02 7.17
CA ASN A 45 2.51 7.08 8.41
C ASN A 45 3.43 5.86 8.59
N SER A 46 4.69 6.13 8.91
CA SER A 46 5.76 5.11 8.93
C SER A 46 5.72 4.11 10.10
N ARG A 47 4.73 4.14 11.00
CA ARG A 47 4.76 3.33 12.25
C ARG A 47 3.41 2.94 12.86
N ILE A 48 2.29 3.24 12.22
CA ILE A 48 0.99 2.99 12.87
C ILE A 48 0.77 1.49 12.98
N VAL A 49 0.05 1.02 14.03
CA VAL A 49 -0.39 -0.37 14.24
C VAL A 49 -1.92 -0.50 13.86
N GLY A 50 -2.46 -1.56 13.20
CA GLY A 50 -3.89 -1.67 12.75
C GLY A 50 -4.37 -1.00 11.43
N GLY A 51 -3.50 -0.74 10.45
CA GLY A 51 -3.75 0.17 9.31
C GLY A 51 -4.12 1.60 9.74
N GLU A 52 -4.24 2.52 8.78
CA GLU A 52 -4.78 3.86 9.02
C GLU A 52 -5.83 4.21 7.94
N PRO A 53 -6.79 5.10 8.23
CA PRO A 53 -7.66 5.63 7.19
C PRO A 53 -6.82 6.28 6.08
N ALA A 54 -7.13 5.97 4.84
CA ALA A 54 -6.53 6.65 3.70
C ALA A 54 -7.00 8.11 3.65
N VAL A 55 -6.16 8.97 3.06
CA VAL A 55 -6.62 10.32 2.68
C VAL A 55 -7.69 10.14 1.59
N ASN A 56 -8.81 10.85 1.72
CA ASN A 56 -9.92 10.75 0.78
C ASN A 56 -9.42 10.96 -0.66
N HIS A 57 -9.75 10.01 -1.53
CA HIS A 57 -9.42 9.96 -2.96
C HIS A 57 -7.92 9.93 -3.29
N SER A 58 -7.06 9.61 -2.31
CA SER A 58 -5.61 9.44 -2.55
C SER A 58 -5.28 8.16 -3.33
N TRP A 59 -6.16 7.16 -3.28
CA TRP A 59 -6.02 5.89 -3.98
C TRP A 59 -7.08 5.72 -5.07
N GLY A 60 -7.04 6.58 -6.10
CA GLY A 60 -8.07 6.62 -7.14
C GLY A 60 -8.21 5.33 -7.98
N TRP A 61 -7.26 4.40 -7.89
CA TRP A 61 -7.36 3.08 -8.52
C TRP A 61 -8.03 2.01 -7.65
N ALA A 62 -8.38 2.31 -6.39
CA ALA A 62 -9.09 1.38 -5.54
C ALA A 62 -10.48 1.08 -6.10
N ALA A 63 -10.83 -0.21 -6.16
CA ALA A 63 -12.16 -0.67 -6.50
C ALA A 63 -12.70 -1.56 -5.39
N SER A 64 -13.98 -1.38 -5.07
CA SER A 64 -14.75 -2.24 -4.18
C SER A 64 -15.66 -3.13 -5.04
N LEU A 65 -15.41 -4.44 -5.06
CA LEU A 65 -16.27 -5.40 -5.74
C LEU A 65 -17.48 -5.67 -4.86
N ARG A 66 -18.67 -5.45 -5.43
CA ARG A 66 -19.94 -5.51 -4.72
C ARG A 66 -20.93 -6.42 -5.44
N VAL A 67 -21.74 -7.13 -4.66
CA VAL A 67 -22.83 -7.99 -5.14
C VAL A 67 -24.19 -7.42 -4.72
N ILE A 68 -25.24 -8.24 -4.74
CA ILE A 68 -26.62 -7.91 -4.35
C ILE A 68 -26.64 -7.02 -3.09
N SER A 69 -27.49 -6.00 -3.12
CA SER A 69 -27.65 -5.00 -2.05
C SER A 69 -26.39 -4.16 -1.76
N GLY A 70 -25.42 -4.14 -2.68
CA GLY A 70 -24.20 -3.32 -2.54
C GLY A 70 -23.19 -3.89 -1.55
N ILE A 71 -23.33 -5.16 -1.16
CA ILE A 71 -22.43 -5.82 -0.21
C ILE A 71 -21.05 -5.95 -0.83
N HIS A 72 -20.04 -5.43 -0.13
CA HIS A 72 -18.63 -5.59 -0.48
C HIS A 72 -18.17 -7.03 -0.24
N ILE A 73 -17.50 -7.61 -1.23
CA ILE A 73 -16.96 -8.98 -1.13
C ILE A 73 -15.44 -9.04 -1.25
N CYS A 74 -14.84 -8.16 -2.05
CA CYS A 74 -13.41 -8.10 -2.31
C CYS A 74 -13.00 -6.71 -2.81
N GLY A 75 -11.71 -6.41 -2.70
CA GLY A 75 -11.07 -5.32 -3.41
C GLY A 75 -10.81 -5.63 -4.89
N GLY A 76 -10.41 -4.58 -5.61
CA GLY A 76 -9.92 -4.63 -6.97
C GLY A 76 -9.11 -3.39 -7.29
N THR A 77 -8.51 -3.37 -8.47
CA THR A 77 -7.62 -2.29 -8.92
C THR A 77 -7.91 -1.87 -10.34
N ILE A 78 -8.08 -0.56 -10.59
CA ILE A 78 -8.32 -0.02 -11.93
C ILE A 78 -7.03 -0.08 -12.76
N LEU A 79 -7.03 -0.86 -13.84
CA LEU A 79 -5.92 -0.94 -14.82
C LEU A 79 -6.14 -0.02 -16.01
N SER A 80 -7.39 0.09 -16.46
CA SER A 80 -7.77 0.83 -17.66
C SER A 80 -9.22 1.37 -17.51
N PRO A 81 -9.75 2.12 -18.49
CA PRO A 81 -11.14 2.55 -18.46
C PRO A 81 -12.15 1.41 -18.27
N ILE A 82 -11.86 0.20 -18.72
CA ILE A 82 -12.82 -0.91 -18.67
C ILE A 82 -12.31 -2.14 -17.91
N TYR A 83 -11.07 -2.13 -17.40
CA TYR A 83 -10.48 -3.31 -16.77
C TYR A 83 -10.16 -3.09 -15.31
N ILE A 84 -10.71 -3.96 -14.46
CA ILE A 84 -10.38 -4.09 -13.04
C ILE A 84 -9.59 -5.38 -12.84
N LEU A 85 -8.50 -5.30 -12.08
CA LEU A 85 -7.73 -6.44 -11.63
C LEU A 85 -8.17 -6.86 -10.23
N THR A 86 -8.29 -8.16 -9.97
CA THR A 86 -8.64 -8.71 -8.65
C THR A 86 -8.07 -10.13 -8.49
N ALA A 87 -8.34 -10.77 -7.36
CA ALA A 87 -8.00 -12.17 -7.11
C ALA A 87 -9.02 -13.10 -7.77
N ALA A 88 -8.58 -14.29 -8.19
CA ALA A 88 -9.46 -15.27 -8.83
C ALA A 88 -10.50 -15.81 -7.83
N HIS A 89 -10.10 -16.08 -6.59
CA HIS A 89 -11.01 -16.60 -5.56
C HIS A 89 -12.17 -15.66 -5.21
N CYS A 90 -12.08 -14.38 -5.57
CA CYS A 90 -13.16 -13.41 -5.36
C CYS A 90 -14.33 -13.60 -6.36
N VAL A 91 -14.07 -14.27 -7.48
CA VAL A 91 -14.98 -14.31 -8.65
C VAL A 91 -15.00 -15.69 -9.33
N ASP A 92 -14.55 -16.74 -8.64
CA ASP A 92 -14.53 -18.11 -9.18
C ASP A 92 -15.87 -18.87 -9.01
N ASP A 93 -16.84 -18.26 -8.34
CA ASP A 93 -18.21 -18.74 -8.26
C ASP A 93 -18.92 -18.62 -9.63
N PRO A 94 -19.38 -19.73 -10.24
CA PRO A 94 -20.11 -19.71 -11.51
C PRO A 94 -21.37 -18.83 -11.50
N GLU A 95 -21.99 -18.63 -10.33
CA GLU A 95 -23.20 -17.85 -10.16
C GLU A 95 -22.92 -16.36 -9.84
N ILE A 96 -21.64 -15.95 -9.73
CA ILE A 96 -21.27 -14.59 -9.31
C ILE A 96 -21.91 -13.49 -10.17
N MET A 97 -22.08 -13.74 -11.47
CA MET A 97 -22.72 -12.81 -12.40
C MET A 97 -24.22 -12.66 -12.13
N ASN A 98 -24.88 -13.71 -11.63
CA ASN A 98 -26.28 -13.67 -11.22
C ASN A 98 -26.48 -12.85 -9.93
N TYR A 99 -25.40 -12.60 -9.19
CA TYR A 99 -25.41 -11.72 -8.02
C TYR A 99 -25.18 -10.24 -8.35
N ASN A 100 -25.35 -9.84 -9.62
CA ASN A 100 -25.22 -8.45 -10.08
C ASN A 100 -23.88 -7.82 -9.67
N LEU A 101 -22.80 -8.52 -9.97
CA LEU A 101 -21.43 -8.10 -9.66
C LEU A 101 -21.13 -6.72 -10.27
N LYS A 102 -20.70 -5.79 -9.41
CA LYS A 102 -20.34 -4.41 -9.76
C LYS A 102 -18.98 -4.04 -9.19
N ALA A 103 -18.27 -3.18 -9.91
CA ALA A 103 -17.14 -2.44 -9.37
C ALA A 103 -17.62 -1.05 -8.91
N ALA A 104 -17.45 -0.76 -7.62
CA ALA A 104 -17.60 0.58 -7.07
C ALA A 104 -16.22 1.27 -7.03
N VAL A 105 -16.09 2.41 -7.70
CA VAL A 105 -14.82 3.15 -7.85
C VAL A 105 -15.00 4.64 -7.56
N GLY A 106 -13.93 5.32 -7.17
CA GLY A 106 -13.97 6.76 -6.87
C GLY A 106 -14.70 7.09 -5.58
N THR A 107 -14.75 6.14 -4.66
CA THR A 107 -15.30 6.25 -3.31
C THR A 107 -14.29 5.70 -2.31
N ASP A 108 -14.25 6.30 -1.13
CA ASP A 108 -13.48 5.78 0.00
C ASP A 108 -14.38 5.11 1.03
N THR A 109 -15.71 5.10 0.86
CA THR A 109 -16.61 4.43 1.81
C THR A 109 -17.50 3.34 1.22
N LEU A 110 -17.84 2.35 2.05
CA LEU A 110 -18.73 1.27 1.63
C LEU A 110 -20.20 1.69 1.64
N THR A 111 -20.57 2.63 2.50
CA THR A 111 -21.97 3.05 2.70
C THR A 111 -22.41 4.25 1.89
N ASP A 112 -21.49 5.04 1.32
CA ASP A 112 -21.88 6.20 0.52
C ASP A 112 -22.44 5.82 -0.87
N ASP A 113 -23.09 6.80 -1.49
CA ASP A 113 -23.51 6.78 -2.89
C ASP A 113 -22.53 7.56 -3.79
N GLU A 114 -21.37 7.97 -3.27
CA GLU A 114 -20.36 8.73 -4.02
C GLU A 114 -19.57 7.83 -4.97
N GLY A 115 -19.12 8.34 -6.12
CA GLY A 115 -18.39 7.57 -7.11
C GLY A 115 -19.27 6.75 -8.07
N LEU A 116 -18.67 5.83 -8.82
CA LEU A 116 -19.34 5.07 -9.88
C LEU A 116 -19.58 3.62 -9.45
N ARG A 117 -20.75 3.07 -9.75
CA ARG A 117 -21.08 1.64 -9.57
C ARG A 117 -21.37 1.01 -10.93
N ILE A 118 -20.36 0.32 -11.47
CA ILE A 118 -20.38 -0.16 -12.86
C ILE A 118 -20.51 -1.69 -12.86
N SER A 119 -21.47 -2.22 -13.60
CA SER A 119 -21.64 -3.68 -13.74
C SER A 119 -20.46 -4.32 -14.48
N VAL A 120 -20.09 -5.50 -14.03
CA VAL A 120 -19.13 -6.36 -14.74
C VAL A 120 -19.84 -7.00 -15.93
N GLU A 121 -19.25 -6.91 -17.11
CA GLU A 121 -19.71 -7.55 -18.34
C GLU A 121 -19.14 -8.97 -18.47
N LYS A 122 -17.86 -9.13 -18.14
CA LYS A 122 -17.14 -10.39 -18.34
C LYS A 122 -16.02 -10.57 -17.33
N ILE A 123 -15.82 -11.82 -16.91
CA ILE A 123 -14.76 -12.23 -15.99
C ILE A 123 -13.75 -13.08 -16.76
N TYR A 124 -12.47 -12.77 -16.61
CA TYR A 124 -11.34 -13.53 -17.13
C TYR A 124 -10.55 -14.11 -15.96
N LEU A 125 -10.89 -15.35 -15.56
CA LEU A 125 -10.10 -16.11 -14.60
C LEU A 125 -8.80 -16.58 -15.26
N HIS A 126 -7.69 -16.59 -14.51
CA HIS A 126 -6.48 -17.21 -15.01
C HIS A 126 -6.73 -18.70 -15.29
N PRO A 127 -6.37 -19.22 -16.49
CA PRO A 127 -6.72 -20.59 -16.89
C PRO A 127 -6.05 -21.67 -16.04
N GLN A 128 -5.04 -21.31 -15.25
CA GLN A 128 -4.32 -22.19 -14.32
C GLN A 128 -4.66 -21.90 -12.84
N TRP A 129 -5.71 -21.13 -12.56
CA TRP A 129 -6.19 -20.89 -11.18
C TRP A 129 -6.42 -22.23 -10.46
N THR A 130 -5.82 -22.39 -9.28
CA THR A 130 -5.94 -23.60 -8.47
C THR A 130 -6.38 -23.25 -7.04
N PRO A 131 -7.69 -23.37 -6.71
CA PRO A 131 -8.23 -23.05 -5.38
C PRO A 131 -7.56 -23.82 -4.23
N LYS A 132 -7.05 -25.03 -4.49
CA LYS A 132 -6.39 -25.86 -3.48
C LYS A 132 -5.08 -25.26 -2.96
N THR A 133 -4.33 -24.59 -3.84
CA THR A 133 -2.98 -24.07 -3.55
C THR A 133 -2.94 -22.54 -3.54
N ASN A 134 -4.04 -21.89 -3.92
CA ASN A 134 -4.10 -20.46 -4.22
C ASN A 134 -3.04 -20.02 -5.24
N GLU A 135 -2.65 -20.91 -6.15
CA GLU A 135 -1.73 -20.59 -7.24
C GLU A 135 -2.49 -19.98 -8.41
N ASN A 136 -1.89 -18.97 -9.06
CA ASN A 136 -2.52 -18.18 -10.12
C ASN A 136 -3.81 -17.47 -9.66
N ASP A 137 -3.81 -16.96 -8.43
CA ASP A 137 -4.94 -16.23 -7.83
C ASP A 137 -5.06 -14.82 -8.42
N ILE A 138 -5.54 -14.75 -9.66
CA ILE A 138 -5.67 -13.51 -10.42
C ILE A 138 -6.82 -13.61 -11.43
N ALA A 139 -7.60 -12.53 -11.52
CA ALA A 139 -8.67 -12.35 -12.48
C ALA A 139 -8.70 -10.92 -13.02
N VAL A 140 -9.12 -10.77 -14.28
CA VAL A 140 -9.40 -9.47 -14.90
C VAL A 140 -10.90 -9.37 -15.16
N LEU A 141 -11.52 -8.30 -14.71
CA LEU A 141 -12.93 -8.01 -14.92
C LEU A 141 -13.06 -6.94 -16.00
N LYS A 142 -13.92 -7.18 -16.99
CA LYS A 142 -14.32 -6.20 -17.99
C LYS A 142 -15.61 -5.51 -17.54
N LEU A 143 -15.59 -4.19 -17.49
CA LEU A 143 -16.75 -3.36 -17.15
C LEU A 143 -17.64 -3.13 -18.37
N ILE A 144 -18.95 -3.02 -18.14
CA ILE A 144 -19.93 -2.78 -19.21
C ILE A 144 -19.82 -1.36 -19.81
N THR A 145 -19.38 -0.39 -19.03
CA THR A 145 -19.14 1.00 -19.46
C THR A 145 -17.75 1.48 -19.04
N PRO A 146 -17.04 2.26 -19.88
CA PRO A 146 -15.77 2.85 -19.51
C PRO A 146 -15.87 3.84 -18.35
N ILE A 147 -14.84 3.84 -17.50
CA ILE A 147 -14.56 4.84 -16.48
C ILE A 147 -13.95 6.08 -17.16
N GLU A 148 -14.50 7.25 -16.83
CA GLU A 148 -13.94 8.53 -17.23
C GLU A 148 -13.00 9.07 -16.14
N PHE A 149 -11.76 9.43 -16.51
CA PHE A 149 -10.71 9.81 -15.54
C PHE A 149 -10.52 11.32 -15.37
N PHE A 150 -11.20 12.16 -16.14
CA PHE A 150 -10.93 13.59 -16.17
C PHE A 150 -11.58 14.34 -14.98
N ASN A 151 -10.78 14.99 -14.13
CA ASN A 151 -11.24 15.72 -12.93
C ASN A 151 -12.11 14.87 -11.99
N THR A 152 -11.71 13.61 -11.77
CA THR A 152 -12.48 12.65 -10.98
C THR A 152 -11.66 12.07 -9.83
N SER A 153 -12.34 11.44 -8.87
CA SER A 153 -11.74 10.67 -7.77
C SER A 153 -11.14 9.32 -8.23
N VAL A 154 -11.08 9.03 -9.53
CA VAL A 154 -10.56 7.78 -10.08
C VAL A 154 -9.26 7.97 -10.84
N ALA A 155 -8.40 6.96 -10.79
CA ALA A 155 -7.11 6.92 -11.47
C ALA A 155 -6.76 5.47 -11.86
N LYS A 156 -5.81 5.29 -12.77
CA LYS A 156 -5.28 3.96 -13.14
C LYS A 156 -4.00 3.70 -12.38
N ILE A 157 -3.76 2.47 -11.92
CA ILE A 157 -2.44 2.07 -11.42
C ILE A 157 -1.48 1.78 -12.58
N CYS A 158 -0.18 1.92 -12.38
CA CYS A 158 0.80 1.44 -13.36
C CYS A 158 1.12 -0.04 -13.13
N LEU A 159 1.29 -0.78 -14.23
CA LEU A 159 1.89 -2.12 -14.19
C LEU A 159 3.43 -2.02 -14.26
N PRO A 160 4.16 -2.95 -13.64
CA PRO A 160 5.59 -3.02 -13.81
C PRO A 160 5.97 -3.59 -15.19
N SER A 161 7.04 -3.08 -15.79
CA SER A 161 7.74 -3.71 -16.92
C SER A 161 9.05 -4.29 -16.40
N ILE A 162 9.09 -5.61 -16.26
CA ILE A 162 10.20 -6.36 -15.67
C ILE A 162 10.61 -7.46 -16.64
N SER A 163 11.91 -7.68 -16.77
CA SER A 163 12.42 -8.79 -17.57
C SER A 163 12.02 -10.13 -16.96
N VAL A 164 11.83 -11.15 -17.80
CA VAL A 164 11.48 -12.50 -17.34
C VAL A 164 12.45 -13.04 -16.27
N SER A 165 13.74 -12.70 -16.38
CA SER A 165 14.78 -13.13 -15.42
C SER A 165 14.68 -12.47 -14.04
N LEU A 166 13.99 -11.34 -13.92
CA LEU A 166 13.78 -10.61 -12.67
C LEU A 166 12.35 -10.77 -12.14
N ALA A 167 11.43 -11.30 -12.93
CA ALA A 167 10.02 -11.43 -12.57
C ALA A 167 9.83 -12.17 -11.24
N THR A 168 10.52 -13.29 -11.02
CA THR A 168 10.42 -14.09 -9.78
C THR A 168 11.04 -13.42 -8.56
N LYS A 169 11.80 -12.34 -8.73
CA LYS A 169 12.52 -11.62 -7.66
C LYS A 169 11.88 -10.27 -7.33
N PHE A 170 10.77 -9.94 -7.95
CA PHE A 170 10.05 -8.69 -7.76
C PHE A 170 8.74 -8.91 -7.00
N PRO A 171 8.42 -8.14 -5.94
CA PRO A 171 9.15 -6.98 -5.43
C PRO A 171 10.47 -7.37 -4.74
N LYS A 172 11.38 -6.40 -4.61
CA LYS A 172 12.66 -6.58 -3.92
C LYS A 172 12.40 -6.86 -2.43
N ILE A 173 13.11 -7.83 -1.85
CA ILE A 173 13.07 -8.09 -0.40
C ILE A 173 13.45 -6.82 0.37
N ASP A 174 12.80 -6.62 1.52
CA ASP A 174 12.89 -5.45 2.40
C ASP A 174 12.36 -4.13 1.78
N SER A 175 11.78 -4.16 0.58
CA SER A 175 11.15 -2.97 0.02
C SER A 175 9.90 -2.61 0.83
N SER A 176 9.74 -1.32 1.13
CA SER A 176 8.51 -0.78 1.71
C SER A 176 7.39 -0.80 0.67
N LEU A 177 6.29 -1.45 1.01
CA LEU A 177 5.09 -1.58 0.19
C LEU A 177 3.89 -1.00 0.93
N VAL A 178 2.87 -0.59 0.19
CA VAL A 178 1.60 -0.13 0.73
C VAL A 178 0.50 -1.04 0.21
N ALA A 179 -0.28 -1.64 1.12
CA ALA A 179 -1.52 -2.33 0.80
C ALA A 179 -2.71 -1.45 1.19
N ILE A 180 -3.79 -1.53 0.42
CA ILE A 180 -5.02 -0.77 0.66
C ILE A 180 -6.25 -1.68 0.55
N GLY A 181 -7.30 -1.33 1.29
CA GLY A 181 -8.57 -2.08 1.23
C GLY A 181 -9.56 -1.67 2.31
N TRP A 182 -10.73 -2.30 2.27
CA TRP A 182 -11.82 -2.14 3.23
C TRP A 182 -11.94 -3.35 4.16
N GLY A 183 -10.89 -4.17 4.26
CA GLY A 183 -10.92 -5.38 5.05
C GLY A 183 -11.14 -5.15 6.53
N SER A 184 -11.48 -6.23 7.23
CA SER A 184 -11.77 -6.22 8.66
C SER A 184 -10.55 -5.77 9.45
N THR A 185 -10.79 -4.89 10.42
CA THR A 185 -9.74 -4.32 11.27
C THR A 185 -9.63 -4.99 12.63
N THR A 186 -10.54 -5.90 12.96
CA THR A 186 -10.73 -6.38 14.33
C THR A 186 -10.47 -7.86 14.49
N THR A 187 -10.98 -8.70 13.58
CA THR A 187 -10.80 -10.16 13.64
C THR A 187 -10.86 -10.77 12.24
N PRO A 188 -10.37 -12.01 12.07
CA PRO A 188 -10.55 -12.76 10.83
C PRO A 188 -11.99 -13.04 10.45
N ASP A 189 -13.00 -12.70 11.27
CA ASP A 189 -14.43 -12.84 10.98
C ASP A 189 -15.20 -11.53 11.24
N GLY A 190 -14.48 -10.41 11.39
CA GLY A 190 -15.07 -9.13 11.79
C GLY A 190 -15.66 -8.37 10.61
N ASP A 191 -16.45 -7.35 10.91
CA ASP A 191 -17.02 -6.47 9.89
C ASP A 191 -15.91 -5.74 9.10
N THR A 192 -16.17 -5.55 7.80
CA THR A 192 -15.35 -4.74 6.90
C THR A 192 -15.28 -3.30 7.39
N SER A 193 -14.15 -2.61 7.16
CA SER A 193 -14.07 -1.19 7.45
C SER A 193 -14.96 -0.41 6.50
N ASN A 194 -15.80 0.49 7.03
CA ASN A 194 -16.57 1.36 6.17
C ASN A 194 -15.67 2.32 5.38
N VAL A 195 -14.50 2.70 5.88
CA VAL A 195 -13.58 3.63 5.22
C VAL A 195 -12.40 2.89 4.61
N LEU A 196 -11.88 3.38 3.48
CA LEU A 196 -10.69 2.83 2.85
C LEU A 196 -9.51 3.00 3.80
N ARG A 197 -8.77 1.91 4.00
CA ARG A 197 -7.59 1.89 4.85
C ARG A 197 -6.35 1.59 4.03
N GLN A 198 -5.21 1.98 4.60
CA GLN A 198 -3.89 1.71 4.06
C GLN A 198 -2.96 1.19 5.14
N VAL A 199 -1.94 0.42 4.74
CA VAL A 199 -0.91 -0.08 5.64
C VAL A 199 0.42 -0.23 4.93
N THR A 200 1.48 0.25 5.58
CA THR A 200 2.86 -0.01 5.15
C THR A 200 3.33 -1.37 5.68
N VAL A 201 3.84 -2.19 4.77
CA VAL A 201 4.44 -3.51 5.03
C VAL A 201 5.77 -3.63 4.30
N GLN A 202 6.57 -4.62 4.65
CA GLN A 202 7.84 -4.93 3.96
C GLN A 202 7.73 -6.26 3.25
N ALA A 203 8.33 -6.36 2.05
CA ALA A 203 8.49 -7.63 1.35
C ALA A 203 9.46 -8.54 2.12
N ILE A 204 9.07 -9.79 2.35
CA ILE A 204 9.78 -10.75 3.21
C ILE A 204 10.36 -11.88 2.35
N ASP A 205 11.56 -12.36 2.69
CA ASP A 205 12.16 -13.49 1.98
C ASP A 205 11.34 -14.77 2.22
N SER A 206 11.06 -15.52 1.16
CA SER A 206 10.34 -16.79 1.24
C SER A 206 10.90 -17.81 2.24
N ARG A 207 12.21 -17.72 2.55
CA ARG A 207 12.91 -18.61 3.47
C ARG A 207 12.74 -18.20 4.93
N GLU A 208 12.31 -16.97 5.20
CA GLU A 208 12.01 -16.54 6.55
C GLU A 208 10.84 -17.33 7.10
N ARG A 209 10.94 -17.74 8.37
CA ARG A 209 9.98 -18.66 9.02
C ARG A 209 8.53 -18.20 8.86
N LYS A 210 8.29 -16.90 9.02
CA LYS A 210 6.95 -16.29 8.92
C LYS A 210 6.34 -16.46 7.52
N CYS A 211 7.14 -16.26 6.47
CA CYS A 211 6.70 -16.46 5.11
C CYS A 211 6.63 -17.94 4.73
N ASN A 212 7.67 -18.73 5.03
CA ASN A 212 7.74 -20.16 4.73
C ASN A 212 6.55 -20.95 5.33
N ASN A 213 6.07 -20.54 6.51
CA ASN A 213 4.90 -21.15 7.12
C ASN A 213 3.56 -20.77 6.46
N SER A 214 3.55 -19.77 5.58
CA SER A 214 2.35 -19.17 4.98
C SER A 214 2.26 -19.44 3.47
N ILE A 215 3.38 -19.32 2.75
CA ILE A 215 3.45 -19.36 1.30
C ILE A 215 3.44 -20.79 0.76
N ASN A 216 2.75 -21.01 -0.37
CA ASN A 216 2.73 -22.31 -1.05
C ASN A 216 3.73 -22.36 -2.21
N ASN A 217 3.79 -21.29 -3.01
CA ASN A 217 4.63 -21.21 -4.20
C ASN A 217 5.39 -19.88 -4.26
N PRO A 218 6.66 -19.83 -3.82
CA PRO A 218 7.44 -18.60 -3.78
C PRO A 218 7.80 -18.01 -5.15
N THR A 219 7.59 -18.76 -6.24
CA THR A 219 7.76 -18.25 -7.61
C THR A 219 6.58 -17.38 -8.01
N LEU A 220 5.35 -17.88 -7.80
CA LEU A 220 4.11 -17.21 -8.21
C LEU A 220 3.54 -16.26 -7.16
N GLN A 221 4.02 -16.37 -5.92
CA GLN A 221 3.55 -15.60 -4.76
C GLN A 221 4.74 -14.93 -4.07
N PHE A 222 4.47 -13.93 -3.25
CA PHE A 222 5.44 -13.37 -2.31
C PHE A 222 4.76 -13.04 -0.98
N CYS A 223 5.56 -12.86 0.07
CA CYS A 223 5.07 -12.44 1.36
C CYS A 223 5.38 -10.98 1.64
N ALA A 224 4.48 -10.33 2.37
CA ALA A 224 4.79 -9.07 3.03
C ALA A 224 4.21 -9.07 4.45
N ALA A 225 4.90 -8.42 5.38
CA ALA A 225 4.35 -8.19 6.71
C ALA A 225 4.94 -6.93 7.34
N VAL A 226 4.36 -6.51 8.46
CA VAL A 226 4.93 -5.45 9.29
C VAL A 226 6.15 -6.00 10.04
N SER A 227 7.22 -5.21 10.08
CA SER A 227 8.52 -5.54 10.68
C SER A 227 8.43 -5.95 12.16
N ASP A 228 7.54 -5.33 12.92
CA ASP A 228 7.35 -5.62 14.36
C ASP A 228 6.21 -6.62 14.64
N GLY A 229 5.62 -7.22 13.59
CA GLY A 229 4.46 -8.11 13.70
C GLY A 229 3.15 -7.38 14.02
N GLY A 230 2.10 -8.14 14.38
CA GLY A 230 0.83 -7.59 14.88
C GLY A 230 -0.08 -6.93 13.84
N LYS A 231 0.22 -7.06 12.53
CA LYS A 231 -0.69 -6.68 11.43
C LYS A 231 -0.50 -7.53 10.19
N ASP A 232 -1.59 -7.64 9.44
CA ASP A 232 -1.64 -8.22 8.11
C ASP A 232 -2.81 -7.61 7.33
N THR A 233 -2.89 -7.84 6.02
CA THR A 233 -4.15 -7.72 5.27
C THR A 233 -5.17 -8.73 5.82
N CYS A 234 -6.45 -8.38 5.82
CA CYS A 234 -7.50 -9.19 6.44
C CYS A 234 -8.68 -9.46 5.50
N LEU A 235 -9.72 -10.16 5.98
CA LEU A 235 -10.95 -10.42 5.23
C LEU A 235 -11.51 -9.13 4.63
N GLY A 236 -11.77 -9.11 3.31
CA GLY A 236 -12.25 -7.93 2.59
C GLY A 236 -11.14 -7.09 1.94
N ASP A 237 -9.87 -7.32 2.29
CA ASP A 237 -8.74 -6.76 1.52
C ASP A 237 -8.39 -7.62 0.29
N SER A 238 -8.87 -8.88 0.26
CA SER A 238 -8.67 -9.82 -0.86
C SER A 238 -8.97 -9.19 -2.21
N GLY A 239 -8.11 -9.40 -3.19
CA GLY A 239 -8.23 -8.80 -4.52
C GLY A 239 -7.75 -7.34 -4.61
N GLY A 240 -7.54 -6.67 -3.48
CA GLY A 240 -6.97 -5.32 -3.41
C GLY A 240 -5.48 -5.28 -3.79
N PRO A 241 -4.95 -4.10 -4.16
CA PRO A 241 -3.57 -3.95 -4.57
C PRO A 241 -2.61 -3.85 -3.38
N ILE A 242 -1.42 -4.42 -3.56
CA ILE A 242 -0.20 -4.03 -2.85
C ILE A 242 0.78 -3.42 -3.86
N MET A 243 1.36 -2.28 -3.50
CA MET A 243 2.09 -1.40 -4.41
C MET A 243 3.33 -0.80 -3.76
N TYR A 244 4.21 -0.24 -4.57
CA TYR A 244 5.28 0.64 -4.13
C TYR A 244 5.25 1.94 -4.92
N PHE A 245 5.88 2.97 -4.34
CA PHE A 245 6.10 4.23 -5.02
C PHE A 245 7.48 4.23 -5.67
N SER A 246 7.53 4.42 -6.99
CA SER A 246 8.78 4.63 -7.72
C SER A 246 9.17 6.10 -7.64
N GLU A 247 10.15 6.43 -6.80
CA GLU A 247 10.69 7.79 -6.66
C GLU A 247 11.26 8.34 -7.97
N VAL A 248 11.80 7.46 -8.82
CA VAL A 248 12.39 7.84 -10.12
C VAL A 248 11.30 8.30 -11.09
N HIS A 249 10.21 7.53 -11.17
CA HIS A 249 9.12 7.80 -12.10
C HIS A 249 8.03 8.70 -11.49
N GLN A 250 8.10 8.93 -10.18
CA GLN A 250 7.09 9.61 -9.35
C GLN A 250 5.70 9.02 -9.56
N ARG A 251 5.61 7.70 -9.52
CA ARG A 251 4.39 6.94 -9.80
C ARG A 251 4.26 5.72 -8.89
N TRP A 252 3.02 5.39 -8.56
CA TRP A 252 2.66 4.14 -7.91
C TRP A 252 2.58 2.98 -8.91
N ILE A 253 3.14 1.85 -8.53
CA ILE A 253 3.19 0.63 -9.34
C ILE A 253 2.69 -0.54 -8.49
N ILE A 254 1.73 -1.30 -9.04
CA ILE A 254 1.24 -2.51 -8.38
C ILE A 254 2.30 -3.61 -8.45
N VAL A 255 2.54 -4.29 -7.33
CA VAL A 255 3.48 -5.42 -7.24
C VAL A 255 2.80 -6.73 -6.93
N GLY A 256 1.61 -6.67 -6.33
CA GLY A 256 0.85 -7.84 -5.96
C GLY A 256 -0.64 -7.59 -5.83
N ILE A 257 -1.37 -8.70 -5.70
CA ILE A 257 -2.79 -8.74 -5.34
C ILE A 257 -2.89 -9.46 -4.01
N THR A 258 -3.62 -8.90 -3.06
CA THR A 258 -3.91 -9.55 -1.78
C THR A 258 -4.65 -10.86 -2.04
N SER A 259 -4.07 -12.00 -1.63
CA SER A 259 -4.59 -13.32 -1.97
C SER A 259 -5.10 -14.04 -0.72
N TYR A 260 -4.23 -14.36 0.24
CA TYR A 260 -4.64 -15.04 1.46
C TYR A 260 -3.68 -14.79 2.62
N GLY A 261 -4.11 -15.17 3.83
CA GLY A 261 -3.31 -15.16 5.05
C GLY A 261 -3.81 -16.22 6.03
N ARG A 262 -2.96 -16.61 6.99
CA ARG A 262 -3.37 -17.53 8.07
C ARG A 262 -3.83 -16.71 9.27
N GLY A 263 -5.10 -16.32 9.23
CA GLY A 263 -5.66 -15.31 10.13
C GLY A 263 -5.23 -13.90 9.75
N CYS A 264 -5.70 -12.91 10.50
CA CYS A 264 -5.34 -11.51 10.32
C CYS A 264 -4.41 -11.08 11.45
N ALA A 265 -3.31 -10.42 11.10
CA ALA A 265 -2.39 -9.84 12.07
C ALA A 265 -1.71 -10.85 13.03
N VAL A 266 -1.71 -12.14 12.70
CA VAL A 266 -1.05 -13.17 13.52
C VAL A 266 0.47 -13.01 13.37
N SER A 267 1.17 -12.71 14.46
CA SER A 267 2.59 -12.32 14.44
C SER A 267 3.51 -13.32 13.73
N ILE A 268 3.16 -14.61 13.75
CA ILE A 268 3.93 -15.72 13.16
C ILE A 268 3.62 -16.03 11.69
N TYR A 269 2.63 -15.36 11.07
CA TYR A 269 2.25 -15.54 9.66
C TYR A 269 2.32 -14.23 8.88
N ALA A 270 2.76 -14.30 7.63
CA ALA A 270 2.78 -13.16 6.73
C ALA A 270 1.61 -13.24 5.75
N GLY A 271 1.16 -12.08 5.28
CA GLY A 271 0.22 -12.00 4.18
C GLY A 271 0.89 -12.51 2.90
N VAL A 272 0.13 -13.27 2.12
CA VAL A 272 0.58 -13.82 0.86
C VAL A 272 -0.14 -13.14 -0.29
N TYR A 273 0.64 -12.72 -1.27
CA TYR A 273 0.19 -11.92 -2.40
C TYR A 273 0.55 -12.62 -3.71
N THR A 274 -0.36 -12.56 -4.69
CA THR A 274 -0.07 -12.99 -6.06
C THR A 274 0.97 -12.06 -6.67
N ARG A 275 2.05 -12.61 -7.24
CA ARG A 275 3.18 -11.83 -7.77
C ARG A 275 2.90 -11.31 -9.18
N ILE A 276 2.51 -10.03 -9.32
CA ILE A 276 2.07 -9.44 -10.61
C ILE A 276 3.10 -9.57 -11.73
N SER A 277 4.39 -9.49 -11.42
CA SER A 277 5.46 -9.61 -12.41
C SER A 277 5.44 -10.94 -13.17
N MET A 278 4.80 -11.99 -12.63
CA MET A 278 4.64 -13.29 -13.31
C MET A 278 3.47 -13.31 -14.31
N TYR A 279 2.58 -12.33 -14.28
CA TYR A 279 1.31 -12.34 -15.03
C TYR A 279 1.18 -11.19 -16.03
N ILE A 280 2.22 -10.39 -16.24
CA ILE A 280 2.16 -9.21 -17.13
C ILE A 280 1.72 -9.59 -18.55
N ASP A 281 2.29 -10.66 -19.12
CA ASP A 281 1.94 -11.10 -20.47
C ASP A 281 0.49 -11.60 -20.55
N TRP A 282 0.03 -12.33 -19.53
CA TRP A 282 -1.36 -12.78 -19.45
C TRP A 282 -2.32 -11.57 -19.32
N ILE A 283 -2.05 -10.62 -18.43
CA ILE A 283 -2.84 -9.39 -18.29
C ILE A 283 -2.91 -8.66 -19.64
N LYS A 284 -1.76 -8.49 -20.31
CA LYS A 284 -1.70 -7.86 -21.63
C LYS A 284 -2.54 -8.59 -22.65
N SER A 285 -2.47 -9.93 -22.72
CA SER A 285 -3.25 -10.75 -23.67
C SER A 285 -4.78 -10.59 -23.52
N ILE A 286 -5.26 -10.32 -22.31
CA ILE A 286 -6.69 -10.04 -22.06
C ILE A 286 -7.05 -8.60 -22.42
N THR A 287 -6.10 -7.69 -22.26
CA THR A 287 -6.35 -6.24 -22.32
C THR A 287 -5.91 -5.58 -23.61
N GLU A 288 -5.44 -6.34 -24.61
CA GLU A 288 -4.80 -5.89 -25.87
C GLU A 288 -5.52 -4.74 -26.61
N THR A 289 -6.84 -4.57 -26.44
CA THR A 289 -7.58 -3.44 -27.02
C THR A 289 -7.28 -2.08 -26.36
N TYR A 290 -6.69 -2.07 -25.17
CA TYR A 290 -6.36 -0.88 -24.39
C TYR A 290 -4.86 -0.86 -24.06
N GLN A 291 -4.20 0.27 -24.32
CA GLN A 291 -2.80 0.47 -23.93
C GLN A 291 -2.70 0.55 -22.39
N ILE A 292 -2.38 -0.57 -21.75
CA ILE A 292 -1.95 -0.56 -20.35
C ILE A 292 -0.51 -0.03 -20.31
N ILE A 293 -0.29 1.00 -19.49
CA ILE A 293 1.02 1.63 -19.34
C ILE A 293 1.85 0.79 -18.38
N THR A 294 2.96 0.26 -18.89
CA THR A 294 3.98 -0.41 -18.09
C THR A 294 5.19 0.48 -17.89
N ILE A 295 5.77 0.47 -16.70
CA ILE A 295 6.97 1.27 -16.37
C ILE A 295 8.21 0.38 -16.36
N ASP A 296 9.21 0.69 -17.20
CA ASP A 296 10.48 -0.04 -17.24
C ASP A 296 11.40 0.39 -16.09
N GLU A 297 11.53 -0.49 -15.11
CA GLU A 297 12.38 -0.26 -13.94
C GLU A 297 13.88 -0.42 -14.24
N ASN A 298 14.27 -1.04 -15.37
CA ASN A 298 15.68 -1.22 -15.72
C ASN A 298 16.27 0.00 -16.43
N SER A 299 15.43 0.84 -17.04
CA SER A 299 15.85 2.06 -17.75
C SER A 299 16.35 3.18 -16.81
N ALA A 300 16.12 3.05 -15.50
CA ALA A 300 16.52 3.99 -14.46
C ALA A 300 17.96 3.80 -13.90
N ALA A 301 18.71 2.80 -14.36
CA ALA A 301 20.04 2.48 -13.81
C ALA A 301 21.17 3.46 -14.23
N VAL A 302 20.86 4.59 -14.87
CA VAL A 302 21.88 5.56 -15.31
C VAL A 302 21.85 6.83 -14.43
N SER A 303 22.84 6.89 -13.54
CA SER A 303 23.41 8.10 -12.92
C SER A 303 22.48 8.96 -12.03
N ILE A 304 22.44 8.64 -10.74
CA ILE A 304 22.33 9.67 -9.69
C ILE A 304 23.62 9.61 -8.87
N ARG A 305 24.56 10.52 -9.17
CA ARG A 305 25.60 10.93 -8.22
C ARG A 305 24.88 11.51 -7.01
N SER A 306 25.06 10.86 -5.86
CA SER A 306 24.53 11.29 -4.57
C SER A 306 25.01 12.71 -4.23
N ASN A 307 24.18 13.73 -4.41
CA ASN A 307 24.30 14.95 -3.62
C ASN A 307 23.68 14.66 -2.26
N LYS A 308 24.54 14.24 -1.32
CA LYS A 308 24.21 14.26 0.11
C LYS A 308 23.94 15.73 0.48
N VAL A 309 22.67 16.10 0.57
CA VAL A 309 22.28 17.38 1.18
C VAL A 309 22.60 17.26 2.67
N VAL A 310 23.62 18.01 3.07
CA VAL A 310 24.09 18.16 4.44
C VAL A 310 23.03 18.94 5.22
N VAL A 311 22.20 18.24 5.99
CA VAL A 311 21.45 18.83 7.10
C VAL A 311 22.17 18.46 8.39
N VAL A 312 23.38 19.00 8.56
CA VAL A 312 24.16 18.85 9.81
C VAL A 312 24.57 20.23 10.37
N SER A 313 24.46 21.32 9.61
CA SER A 313 24.96 22.62 10.09
C SER A 313 24.02 23.34 11.06
N GLN A 314 22.70 23.26 10.89
CA GLN A 314 21.74 24.02 11.72
C GLN A 314 21.55 23.42 13.13
N LEU A 315 21.49 22.10 13.25
CA LEU A 315 21.39 21.42 14.55
C LEU A 315 22.70 21.54 15.35
N LEU A 316 23.86 21.54 14.70
CA LEU A 316 25.15 21.70 15.37
C LEU A 316 25.35 23.15 15.87
N LEU A 317 24.91 24.17 15.11
CA LEU A 317 24.92 25.55 15.58
C LEU A 317 24.00 25.77 16.78
N LEU A 318 22.80 25.18 16.77
CA LEU A 318 21.87 25.23 17.90
C LEU A 318 22.42 24.50 19.14
N LEU A 319 23.10 23.37 18.95
CA LEU A 319 23.77 22.65 20.03
C LEU A 319 24.94 23.46 20.62
N ILE A 320 25.74 24.13 19.78
CA ILE A 320 26.85 24.98 20.22
C ILE A 320 26.33 26.22 20.95
N LEU A 321 25.27 26.88 20.46
CA LEU A 321 24.63 27.99 21.17
C LEU A 321 24.08 27.54 22.52
N MET A 322 23.44 26.37 22.58
CA MET A 322 22.92 25.80 23.83
C MET A 322 24.05 25.51 24.83
N ILE A 323 25.18 24.95 24.38
CA ILE A 323 26.35 24.68 25.22
C ILE A 323 27.00 25.99 25.71
N GLN A 324 27.02 27.04 24.89
CA GLN A 324 27.53 28.36 25.30
C GLN A 324 26.64 29.05 26.34
N ILE A 325 25.31 28.95 26.20
CA ILE A 325 24.34 29.47 27.16
C ILE A 325 24.47 28.71 28.50
N LEU A 326 24.57 27.38 28.47
CA LEU A 326 24.79 26.54 29.66
C LEU A 326 26.13 26.84 30.35
N LYS A 327 27.20 27.12 29.60
CA LYS A 327 28.48 27.54 30.21
C LYS A 327 28.38 28.89 30.91
N HIS A 328 27.61 29.83 30.37
CA HIS A 328 27.46 31.16 30.98
C HIS A 328 26.65 31.10 32.29
N GLU A 329 25.60 30.27 32.36
CA GLU A 329 24.80 30.07 33.58
C GLU A 329 25.58 29.30 34.67
N ILE A 330 26.49 28.39 34.30
CA ILE A 330 27.33 27.65 35.26
C ILE A 330 28.42 28.55 35.86
N VAL A 331 28.96 29.52 35.10
CA VAL A 331 30.00 30.45 35.59
C VAL A 331 29.40 31.51 36.53
N GLU A 332 28.19 32.01 36.27
CA GLU A 332 27.51 32.92 37.21
C GLU A 332 27.10 32.25 38.53
N SER A 333 26.89 30.93 38.52
CA SER A 333 26.55 30.16 39.71
C SER A 333 27.74 29.89 40.64
N PHE A 334 28.99 30.11 40.18
CA PHE A 334 30.20 29.86 40.98
C PHE A 334 30.65 31.06 41.84
N HIS A 335 30.09 32.25 41.63
CA HIS A 335 30.40 33.45 42.43
C HIS A 335 29.47 33.71 43.62
N ILE A 336 28.51 32.81 43.89
CA ILE A 336 27.60 32.91 45.05
C ILE A 336 28.02 31.94 46.19
N CYS A 337 29.09 31.16 46.01
CA CYS A 337 29.63 30.26 47.03
C CYS A 337 31.10 30.53 47.40
N GLN A 338 31.51 31.80 47.43
CA GLN A 338 32.70 32.23 48.18
C GLN A 338 32.34 33.32 49.17
#